data_AF-A0A8J2LAB1-F1
#
_entry.id   AF-A0A8J2LAB1-F1
#
_cell.length_a   1.000
_cell.length_b   1.000
_cell.length_c   1.000
_cell.angle_alpha   90.00
_cell.angle_beta   90.00
_cell.angle_gamma   90.00
#
_symmetry.space_group_name_H-M   'P 1'
#
loop_
_entity.id
_entity.type
_entity.pdbx_description
1 polymer ?
#
loop_
_entity_poly.entity_id
_entity_poly.type
_entity_poly.pdbx_seq_one_letter_code
_entity_poly.pdbx_strand_id
1 'polypeptide(L)'
;MLDMVKSGIRGGTSFCTRKIVTANCEKGPLGYDETKDCKHIVYNDKVSLNATAMLDKFPHSGYRWEEREKLKTIDWKTFAGQDETGYILNVSLAYPENIHDETSDLPLAPEKRRVKLNELSEGQQSSMKSLGL
;
A
#
# COMPACT_ATOMS: atom_id res chain seq x y z
N MET A 1 1.72 24.53 -5.86
CA MET A 1 0.90 23.40 -6.35
C MET A 1 1.76 22.30 -6.93
N LEU A 2 2.63 22.60 -7.91
CA LEU A 2 3.54 21.61 -8.50
C LEU A 2 4.36 20.83 -7.45
N ASP A 3 4.91 21.53 -6.45
CA ASP A 3 5.69 20.88 -5.39
C ASP A 3 4.84 19.91 -4.55
N MET A 4 3.58 20.26 -4.27
CA MET A 4 2.65 19.37 -3.58
C MET A 4 2.44 18.09 -4.39
N VAL A 5 2.16 18.22 -5.69
CA VAL A 5 1.97 17.06 -6.58
C VAL A 5 3.24 16.21 -6.65
N LYS A 6 4.40 16.83 -6.91
CA LYS A 6 5.70 16.12 -6.96
C LYS A 6 6.03 15.42 -5.65
N SER A 7 5.74 16.06 -4.51
CA SER A 7 5.95 15.48 -3.19
C SER A 7 5.00 14.31 -2.90
N GLY A 8 3.89 14.20 -3.62
CA GLY A 8 2.92 13.11 -3.54
C GLY A 8 3.23 11.92 -4.46
N ILE A 9 4.10 12.07 -5.46
CA ILE A 9 4.45 10.97 -6.38
C ILE A 9 5.14 9.83 -5.59
N ARG A 10 4.63 8.61 -5.75
CA ARG A 10 5.17 7.37 -5.17
C ARG A 10 5.42 6.35 -6.27
N GLY A 11 6.35 5.43 -6.02
CA GLY A 11 6.53 4.24 -6.85
C GLY A 11 5.56 3.12 -6.46
N GLY A 12 5.81 1.92 -6.96
CA GLY A 12 5.08 0.74 -6.50
C GLY A 12 5.25 0.51 -5.00
N THR A 13 4.18 0.05 -4.36
CA THR A 13 4.23 -0.36 -2.95
C THR A 13 5.04 -1.65 -2.82
N SER A 14 6.03 -1.65 -1.93
CA SER A 14 6.76 -2.85 -1.53
C SER A 14 6.74 -2.92 -0.01
N PHE A 15 6.16 -3.97 0.54
CA PHE A 15 6.07 -4.20 1.97
C PHE A 15 6.60 -5.59 2.32
N CYS A 16 7.06 -5.74 3.56
CA CYS A 16 7.59 -7.00 4.05
C CYS A 16 6.44 -7.83 4.64
N THR A 17 6.07 -8.91 3.98
CA THR A 17 5.17 -9.92 4.54
C THR A 17 5.96 -10.98 5.31
N ARG A 18 5.24 -11.87 5.98
CA ARG A 18 5.84 -13.05 6.62
C ARG A 18 6.59 -13.89 5.58
N LYS A 19 7.92 -13.94 5.70
CA LYS A 19 8.82 -14.54 4.69
C LYS A 19 8.63 -16.03 4.47
N ILE A 20 8.19 -16.76 5.50
CA ILE A 20 8.00 -18.21 5.45
C ILE A 20 6.60 -18.51 5.99
N VAL A 21 5.79 -19.09 5.12
CA VAL A 21 4.47 -19.63 5.43
C VAL A 21 4.39 -21.04 4.85
N THR A 22 3.76 -21.94 5.59
CA THR A 22 3.58 -23.35 5.18
C THR A 22 2.09 -23.64 5.09
N ALA A 23 1.65 -24.10 3.93
CA ALA A 23 0.28 -24.57 3.74
C ALA A 23 0.07 -25.88 4.52
N ASN A 24 -1.15 -26.09 4.99
CA ASN A 24 -1.60 -27.36 5.56
C ASN A 24 -2.96 -27.66 4.96
N CYS A 25 -3.01 -28.43 3.89
CA CYS A 25 -4.27 -28.76 3.22
C CYS A 25 -4.21 -30.16 2.60
N GLU A 26 -5.35 -30.85 2.57
CA GLU A 26 -5.47 -32.25 2.11
C GLU A 26 -4.89 -32.51 0.73
N LYS A 27 -4.97 -31.52 -0.17
CA LYS A 27 -4.49 -31.61 -1.55
C LYS A 27 -3.13 -30.95 -1.76
N GLY A 28 -2.45 -30.58 -0.67
CA GLY A 28 -1.14 -29.96 -0.71
C GLY A 28 -0.02 -30.96 -1.01
N PRO A 29 1.09 -30.54 -1.65
CA PRO A 29 2.21 -31.41 -1.98
C PRO A 29 3.00 -31.93 -0.76
N LEU A 30 2.76 -31.38 0.43
CA LEU A 30 3.45 -31.71 1.67
C LEU A 30 2.65 -32.65 2.59
N GLY A 31 1.46 -33.08 2.17
CA GLY A 31 0.51 -33.81 3.01
C GLY A 31 -0.29 -32.92 3.96
N TYR A 32 -1.24 -33.53 4.66
CA TYR A 32 -2.12 -32.87 5.62
C TYR A 32 -1.88 -33.40 7.04
N ASP A 33 -1.70 -32.47 7.97
CA ASP A 33 -1.54 -32.73 9.39
C ASP A 33 -2.83 -32.34 10.11
N GLU A 34 -3.61 -33.35 10.52
CA GLU A 34 -4.88 -33.18 11.24
C GLU A 34 -4.73 -32.49 12.60
N THR A 35 -3.51 -32.44 13.15
CA THR A 35 -3.23 -31.76 14.43
C THR A 35 -3.06 -30.24 14.29
N LYS A 36 -2.98 -29.74 13.05
CA LYS A 36 -2.77 -28.32 12.73
C LYS A 36 -3.96 -27.75 11.99
N ASP A 37 -4.15 -26.44 12.11
CA ASP A 37 -5.18 -25.74 11.35
C ASP A 37 -4.97 -25.89 9.84
N CYS A 38 -6.07 -26.02 9.11
CA CYS A 38 -6.05 -26.01 7.65
C CYS A 38 -5.65 -24.62 7.13
N LYS A 39 -4.62 -24.55 6.28
CA LYS A 39 -4.05 -23.32 5.73
C LYS A 39 -3.82 -23.43 4.24
N HIS A 40 -4.41 -22.52 3.48
CA HIS A 40 -4.18 -22.36 2.05
C HIS A 40 -3.30 -21.13 1.80
N ILE A 41 -2.42 -21.21 0.81
CA ILE A 41 -1.60 -20.08 0.34
C ILE A 41 -2.08 -19.71 -1.06
N VAL A 42 -2.34 -18.43 -1.29
CA VAL A 42 -2.73 -17.89 -2.59
C VAL A 42 -1.71 -16.84 -3.00
N TYR A 43 -1.23 -16.93 -4.24
CA TYR A 43 -0.41 -15.91 -4.86
C TYR A 43 -1.18 -15.31 -6.03
N ASN A 44 -1.50 -14.02 -5.93
CA ASN A 44 -2.20 -13.27 -6.96
C ASN A 44 -1.26 -12.25 -7.57
N ASP A 45 -1.19 -12.24 -8.90
CA ASP A 45 -0.43 -11.26 -9.66
C ASP A 45 -1.34 -10.65 -10.73
N LYS A 46 -1.39 -9.32 -10.78
CA LYS A 46 -2.22 -8.60 -11.74
C LYS A 46 -1.41 -8.38 -13.02
N VAL A 47 -1.78 -9.10 -14.06
CA VAL A 47 -1.24 -8.91 -15.41
C VAL A 47 -1.45 -7.45 -15.84
N SER A 48 -0.37 -6.80 -16.25
CA SER A 48 -0.37 -5.44 -16.81
C SER A 48 -0.95 -4.36 -15.89
N LEU A 49 -0.70 -4.43 -14.57
CA LEU A 49 -1.21 -3.49 -13.55
C LEU A 49 -1.24 -2.02 -13.98
N ASN A 50 -0.09 -1.48 -14.45
CA ASN A 50 0.02 -0.08 -14.85
C ASN A 50 -0.84 0.24 -16.09
N ALA A 51 -0.81 -0.62 -17.11
CA ALA A 51 -1.59 -0.41 -18.32
C ALA A 51 -3.10 -0.50 -18.04
N THR A 52 -3.51 -1.39 -17.14
CA THR A 52 -4.90 -1.43 -16.66
C THR A 52 -5.27 -0.15 -15.93
N ALA A 53 -4.41 0.35 -15.04
CA ALA A 53 -4.67 1.60 -14.33
C ALA A 53 -4.79 2.79 -15.29
N MET A 54 -4.05 2.80 -16.40
CA MET A 54 -4.14 3.84 -17.44
C MET A 54 -5.51 3.91 -18.15
N LEU A 55 -6.38 2.92 -17.97
CA LEU A 55 -7.75 2.94 -18.50
C LEU A 55 -8.73 3.74 -17.61
N ASP A 56 -8.34 4.03 -16.37
CA ASP A 56 -9.16 4.80 -15.42
C ASP A 56 -9.09 6.32 -15.70
N LYS A 57 -9.94 7.10 -15.04
CA LYS A 57 -9.92 8.57 -15.15
C LYS A 57 -8.65 9.17 -14.52
N PHE A 58 -7.91 9.98 -15.29
CA PHE A 58 -6.74 10.73 -14.80
C PHE A 58 -6.96 12.24 -14.83
N PRO A 59 -6.40 12.98 -13.85
CA PRO A 59 -6.38 14.43 -13.92
C PRO A 59 -5.47 14.87 -15.08
N HIS A 60 -6.03 15.62 -16.04
CA HIS A 60 -5.28 16.07 -17.21
C HIS A 60 -5.19 17.60 -17.32
N SER A 61 -6.13 18.36 -16.75
CA SER A 61 -6.13 19.83 -16.78
C SER A 61 -6.97 20.44 -15.64
N GLY A 62 -7.13 21.77 -15.62
CA GLY A 62 -8.05 22.45 -14.70
C GLY A 62 -7.60 22.56 -13.24
N TYR A 63 -6.32 22.33 -12.98
CA TYR A 63 -5.73 22.38 -11.65
C TYR A 63 -5.90 23.77 -11.01
N ARG A 64 -6.60 23.83 -9.88
CA ARG A 64 -6.78 25.03 -9.05
C ARG A 64 -6.83 24.64 -7.58
N TRP A 65 -6.53 25.59 -6.71
CA TRP A 65 -6.82 25.42 -5.29
C TRP A 65 -8.32 25.55 -5.08
N GLU A 66 -8.87 24.70 -4.22
CA GLU A 66 -10.29 24.73 -3.88
C GLU A 66 -10.48 25.38 -2.51
N GLU A 67 -11.61 26.05 -2.33
CA GLU A 67 -11.95 26.69 -1.06
C GLU A 67 -12.21 25.66 0.02
N ARG A 68 -11.71 25.93 1.23
CA ARG A 68 -11.87 25.00 2.37
C ARG A 68 -13.33 24.70 2.71
N GLU A 69 -14.21 25.69 2.58
CA GLU A 69 -15.63 25.50 2.89
C GLU A 69 -16.29 24.49 1.94
N LYS A 70 -15.92 24.50 0.66
CA LYS A 70 -16.40 23.52 -0.31
C LYS A 70 -15.85 22.12 -0.03
N LEU A 71 -14.61 21.99 0.46
CA LEU A 71 -14.06 20.68 0.83
C LEU A 71 -14.81 20.04 2.01
N LYS A 72 -15.41 20.85 2.90
CA LYS A 72 -16.21 20.37 4.03
C LYS A 72 -17.59 19.84 3.61
N THR A 73 -18.11 20.25 2.46
CA THR A 73 -19.41 19.78 1.97
C THR A 73 -19.35 18.42 1.28
N ILE A 74 -18.13 17.90 1.02
CA ILE A 74 -17.92 16.61 0.36
C ILE A 74 -17.95 15.51 1.41
N ASP A 75 -18.79 14.50 1.22
CA ASP A 75 -18.72 13.26 1.98
C ASP A 75 -17.64 12.34 1.42
N TRP A 76 -16.44 12.43 2.00
CA TRP A 76 -15.28 11.65 1.60
C TRP A 76 -15.45 10.14 1.78
N LYS A 77 -16.41 9.67 2.59
CA LYS A 77 -16.65 8.23 2.78
C LYS A 77 -17.36 7.59 1.59
N THR A 78 -18.14 8.38 0.86
CA THR A 78 -18.94 7.91 -0.28
C THR A 78 -18.41 8.44 -1.62
N PHE A 79 -17.38 9.29 -1.60
CA PHE A 79 -16.74 9.83 -2.80
C PHE A 79 -16.12 8.71 -3.65
N ALA A 80 -16.74 8.42 -4.79
CA ALA A 80 -16.34 7.31 -5.67
C ALA A 80 -15.16 7.66 -6.61
N GLY A 81 -14.77 8.94 -6.70
CA GLY A 81 -13.66 9.38 -7.55
C GLY A 81 -13.91 9.22 -9.06
N GLN A 82 -15.16 8.99 -9.48
CA GLN A 82 -15.56 8.85 -10.88
C GLN A 82 -16.13 10.14 -11.48
N ASP A 83 -16.14 11.22 -10.71
CA ASP A 83 -16.61 12.53 -11.16
C ASP A 83 -15.65 13.16 -12.18
N GLU A 84 -16.13 14.18 -12.89
CA GLU A 84 -15.29 14.98 -13.80
C GLU A 84 -14.23 15.80 -13.06
N THR A 85 -14.41 16.06 -11.77
CA THR A 85 -13.46 16.79 -10.93
C THR A 85 -12.89 15.88 -9.86
N GLY A 86 -11.57 15.64 -9.91
CA GLY A 86 -10.82 14.96 -8.85
C GLY A 86 -10.20 15.94 -7.84
N TYR A 87 -9.81 15.42 -6.67
CA TYR A 87 -9.17 16.19 -5.61
C TYR A 87 -7.85 15.56 -5.18
N ILE A 88 -6.83 16.40 -4.97
CA ILE A 88 -5.57 16.01 -4.32
C ILE A 88 -5.54 16.72 -2.96
N LEU A 89 -5.58 15.94 -1.89
CA LEU A 89 -5.65 16.45 -0.53
C LEU A 89 -4.29 16.32 0.16
N ASN A 90 -3.86 17.38 0.84
CA ASN A 90 -2.76 17.34 1.79
C ASN A 90 -3.34 17.46 3.20
N VAL A 91 -3.36 16.36 3.93
CA VAL A 91 -4.06 16.21 5.21
C VAL A 91 -3.16 15.58 6.26
N SER A 92 -3.45 15.86 7.53
CA SER A 92 -2.91 15.11 8.65
C SER A 92 -3.88 13.98 8.98
N LEU A 93 -3.36 12.76 9.11
CA LEU A 93 -4.14 11.56 9.45
C LEU A 93 -3.72 11.06 10.83
N ALA A 94 -4.69 10.66 11.64
CA ALA A 94 -4.44 9.87 12.83
C ALA A 94 -4.46 8.38 12.45
N TYR A 95 -3.44 7.63 12.85
CA TYR A 95 -3.36 6.19 12.60
C TYR A 95 -3.27 5.43 13.95
N PRO A 96 -4.42 5.17 14.59
CA PRO A 96 -4.45 4.68 15.97
C PRO A 96 -3.96 3.24 16.05
N GLU A 97 -3.32 2.88 17.18
CA GLU A 97 -2.68 1.56 17.36
C GLU A 97 -3.66 0.39 17.23
N ASN A 98 -4.92 0.59 17.61
CA ASN A 98 -5.93 -0.47 17.60
C ASN A 98 -6.27 -1.01 16.21
N ILE A 99 -5.86 -0.34 15.12
CA ILE A 99 -6.06 -0.83 13.75
C ILE A 99 -4.78 -1.33 13.08
N HIS A 100 -3.63 -1.30 13.78
CA HIS A 100 -2.34 -1.66 13.19
C HIS A 100 -2.29 -3.14 12.81
N ASP A 101 -2.80 -4.02 13.66
CA ASP A 101 -2.83 -5.47 13.36
C ASP A 101 -3.75 -5.78 12.17
N GLU A 102 -4.94 -5.17 12.14
CA GLU A 102 -5.93 -5.34 11.06
C GLU A 102 -5.44 -4.83 9.70
N THR A 103 -4.59 -3.81 9.70
CA THR A 103 -4.06 -3.19 8.48
C THR A 103 -2.59 -3.53 8.23
N SER A 104 -2.04 -4.52 8.95
CA SER A 104 -0.64 -4.91 8.87
C SER A 104 -0.22 -5.38 7.47
N ASP A 105 -1.11 -6.10 6.77
CA ASP A 105 -0.87 -6.59 5.41
C ASP A 105 -0.94 -5.48 4.36
N LEU A 106 -1.76 -4.44 4.58
CA LEU A 106 -1.89 -3.30 3.68
C LEU A 106 -2.01 -1.98 4.49
N PRO A 107 -0.88 -1.45 4.98
CA PRO A 107 -0.88 -0.23 5.79
C PRO A 107 -1.50 0.94 5.05
N LEU A 108 -2.31 1.71 5.76
CA LEU A 108 -2.99 2.88 5.19
C LEU A 108 -2.03 4.06 5.07
N ALA A 109 -2.19 4.83 3.99
CA ALA A 109 -1.43 6.06 3.72
C ALA A 109 0.12 5.89 3.82
N PRO A 110 0.74 4.97 3.06
CA PRO A 110 2.17 4.74 3.13
C PRO A 110 2.99 5.98 2.73
N GLU A 111 4.00 6.31 3.54
CA GLU A 111 4.87 7.44 3.32
C GLU A 111 6.19 7.07 2.64
N LYS A 112 6.72 7.98 1.82
CA LYS A 112 8.06 7.83 1.26
C LYS A 112 9.09 8.16 2.34
N ARG A 113 9.68 7.13 2.95
CA ARG A 113 10.76 7.28 3.94
C ARG A 113 11.98 6.44 3.58
N ARG A 114 13.15 6.87 4.07
CA ARG A 114 14.32 5.99 4.10
C ARG A 114 14.22 5.11 5.34
N VAL A 115 14.38 3.81 5.14
CA VAL A 115 14.50 2.83 6.24
C VAL A 115 15.86 3.00 6.88
N LYS A 116 15.91 3.10 8.21
CA LYS A 116 17.14 3.18 8.99
C LYS A 116 17.73 1.78 9.16
N LEU A 117 19.05 1.70 9.30
CA LEU A 117 19.75 0.42 9.44
C LEU A 117 19.24 -0.43 10.62
N ASN A 118 18.86 0.22 11.72
CA ASN A 118 18.34 -0.45 12.92
C ASN A 118 16.90 -0.97 12.78
N GLU A 119 16.19 -0.58 11.72
CA GLU A 119 14.86 -1.12 11.40
C GLU A 119 14.95 -2.37 10.51
N LEU A 120 16.16 -2.70 10.03
CA LEU A 120 16.41 -3.88 9.21
C LEU A 120 16.77 -5.08 10.08
N SER A 121 16.29 -6.26 9.67
CA SER A 121 16.73 -7.54 10.25
C SER A 121 18.24 -7.76 10.05
N GLU A 122 18.87 -8.55 10.92
CA GLU A 122 20.32 -8.86 10.86
C GLU A 122 20.74 -9.41 9.49
N GLY A 123 19.90 -10.25 8.88
CA GLY A 123 20.14 -10.79 7.54
C GLY A 123 20.16 -9.69 6.47
N GLN A 124 19.23 -8.74 6.53
CA GLN A 124 19.21 -7.59 5.60
C GLN A 124 20.42 -6.69 5.79
N GLN A 125 20.84 -6.45 7.04
CA GLN A 125 22.04 -5.66 7.33
C GLN A 125 23.29 -6.34 6.75
N SER A 126 23.38 -7.66 6.84
CA SER A 126 24.48 -8.45 6.29
C SER A 126 24.51 -8.41 4.75
N SER A 127 23.35 -8.54 4.11
CA SER A 127 23.22 -8.36 2.66
C SER A 127 23.65 -6.98 2.20
N MET A 128 23.23 -5.90 2.88
CA MET A 128 23.65 -4.54 2.53
C MET A 128 25.17 -4.37 2.58
N LYS A 129 25.82 -4.84 3.66
CA LYS A 129 27.28 -4.82 3.79
C LYS A 129 27.97 -5.57 2.63
N SER A 130 27.44 -6.73 2.24
CA SER A 130 27.99 -7.52 1.13
C SER A 130 27.85 -6.83 -0.23
N LEU A 131 26.84 -5.97 -0.39
CA LEU A 131 26.55 -5.21 -1.61
C LEU A 131 27.24 -3.83 -1.62
N GLY A 132 27.96 -3.46 -0.56
CA GLY A 132 28.59 -2.14 -0.43
C GLY A 132 27.60 -0.99 -0.26
N LEU A 133 26.40 -1.28 0.26
CA LEU A 133 25.32 -0.31 0.54
C LEU A 133 25.30 0.12 2.01
#